data_AF-A0A6N6MHE7-F1
#
_entry.id   AF-A0A6N6MHE7-F1
#
_cell.length_a   1.000
_cell.length_b   1.000
_cell.length_c   1.000
_cell.angle_alpha   90.00
_cell.angle_beta   90.00
_cell.angle_gamma   90.00
#
_symmetry.space_group_name_H-M   'P 1'
#
loop_
_entity.id
_entity.type
_entity.pdbx_description
1 polymer ?
#
loop_
_entity_poly.entity_id
_entity_poly.type
_entity_poly.pdbx_seq_one_letter_code
_entity_poly.pdbx_strand_id
1 'polypeptide(L)' 'MSSDTETHHALLSALKAAQGKGNGSFEQAVTAAFEHVFEHLNRLNSHVSLGGPEGEDRPLKPGEAPTLR' A
#
# COMPACT_ATOMS: atom_id res chain seq x y z
N MET A 1 -1.03 -4.11 10.26
CA MET A 1 -2.17 -3.42 9.63
C MET A 1 -2.69 -2.24 10.45
N SER A 2 -2.69 -2.24 11.80
CA SER A 2 -3.14 -1.08 12.60
C SER A 2 -2.33 0.22 12.41
N SER A 3 -1.05 0.16 12.02
CA SER A 3 -0.25 1.38 11.76
C SER A 3 -0.63 2.13 10.48
N ASP A 4 -1.22 1.44 9.50
CA ASP A 4 -1.59 2.07 8.22
C ASP A 4 -2.82 2.96 8.40
N THR A 5 -3.77 2.52 9.24
CA THR A 5 -4.97 3.28 9.60
C THR A 5 -4.64 4.56 10.35
N GLU A 6 -3.69 4.51 11.29
CA GLU A 6 -3.24 5.69 12.04
C GLU A 6 -2.55 6.72 11.13
N THR A 7 -1.73 6.22 10.19
CA THR A 7 -1.07 7.05 9.17
C THR A 7 -2.08 7.71 8.24
N HIS A 8 -3.11 6.98 7.82
CA HIS A 8 -4.23 7.53 7.05
C HIS A 8 -4.95 8.67 7.77
N HIS A 9 -5.26 8.50 9.06
CA HIS A 9 -5.89 9.54 9.86
C HIS A 9 -5.01 10.79 10.00
N ALA A 10 -3.69 10.61 10.16
CA ALA A 10 -2.74 11.71 10.21
C ALA A 10 -2.68 12.49 8.89
N LEU A 11 -2.60 11.79 7.75
CA LEU A 11 -2.55 12.40 6.42
C LEU A 11 -3.84 13.16 6.08
N LEU A 12 -5.01 12.59 6.38
CA LEU A 12 -6.30 13.27 6.22
C LEU A 12 -6.42 14.52 7.10
N SER A 13 -5.94 14.43 8.34
CA SER A 13 -5.92 15.57 9.26
C SER A 13 -4.99 16.68 8.75
N ALA A 14 -3.82 16.33 8.21
CA ALA A 14 -2.87 17.27 7.63
C ALA A 14 -3.46 17.99 6.40
N LEU A 15 -4.10 17.26 5.49
CA LEU A 15 -4.79 17.83 4.33
C LEU A 15 -5.87 18.84 4.74
N LYS A 16 -6.71 18.47 5.71
CA LYS A 16 -7.77 19.34 6.22
C LYS A 16 -7.20 20.57 6.93
N ALA A 17 -6.12 20.41 7.69
CA ALA A 17 -5.45 21.51 8.39
C ALA A 17 -4.70 22.46 7.43
N ALA A 18 -4.31 21.99 6.26
CA ALA A 18 -3.60 22.75 5.24
C ALA A 18 -4.54 23.43 4.23
N GLN A 19 -5.79 23.00 4.13
CA GLN A 19 -6.76 23.56 3.19
C GLN A 19 -6.92 25.08 3.37
N GLY A 20 -6.79 25.83 2.28
CA GLY A 20 -6.92 27.28 2.26
C GLY A 20 -5.72 28.05 2.84
N LYS A 21 -4.68 27.35 3.34
CA LYS A 21 -3.42 27.99 3.71
C LYS A 21 -2.58 28.19 2.45
N GLY A 22 -2.54 29.42 1.93
CA GLY A 22 -1.76 29.81 0.74
C GLY A 22 -0.24 29.85 0.96
N ASN A 23 0.29 28.94 1.77
CA ASN A 23 1.69 28.90 2.20
C ASN A 23 2.42 27.61 1.74
N GLY A 24 1.84 26.85 0.81
CA GLY A 24 2.44 25.60 0.31
C GLY A 24 2.17 24.37 1.18
N SER A 25 1.50 24.52 2.34
CA SER A 25 1.25 23.38 3.24
C SER A 25 0.29 22.35 2.66
N PHE A 26 -0.59 22.76 1.75
CA PHE A 26 -1.52 21.85 1.09
C PHE A 26 -0.78 20.94 0.11
N GLU A 27 0.08 21.52 -0.71
CA GLU A 27 0.93 20.81 -1.67
C GLU A 27 1.86 19.82 -0.96
N GLN A 28 2.42 20.20 0.19
CA GLN A 28 3.22 19.31 1.04
C GLN A 28 2.39 18.14 1.59
N ALA A 29 1.19 18.41 2.13
CA ALA A 29 0.31 17.37 2.66
C ALA A 29 -0.16 16.40 1.56
N VAL A 30 -0.46 16.90 0.36
CA VAL A 30 -0.81 16.09 -0.81
C VAL A 30 0.37 15.20 -1.23
N THR A 31 1.58 15.76 -1.30
CA THR A 31 2.78 15.01 -1.67
C THR A 31 3.02 13.84 -0.70
N ALA A 32 2.97 14.11 0.61
CA ALA A 32 3.13 13.09 1.64
C ALA A 32 2.04 12.00 1.57
N ALA A 33 0.80 12.37 1.25
CA ALA A 33 -0.29 11.41 1.09
C ALA A 33 -0.06 10.48 -0.10
N PHE A 34 0.38 11.01 -1.24
CA PHE A 34 0.68 10.19 -2.43
C PHE A 34 1.89 9.29 -2.22
N GLU A 35 2.94 9.77 -1.55
CA GLU A 35 4.10 8.94 -1.21
C GLU A 35 3.70 7.71 -0.38
N HIS A 36 2.85 7.92 0.63
CA HIS A 36 2.32 6.81 1.43
C HIS A 36 1.47 5.83 0.62
N VAL A 37 0.61 6.34 -0.29
CA VAL A 37 -0.18 5.48 -1.19
C VAL A 37 0.72 4.66 -2.10
N PHE A 38 1.75 5.26 -2.71
CA PHE A 38 2.68 4.52 -3.57
C PHE A 38 3.49 3.49 -2.79
N GLU A 39 3.91 3.80 -1.57
CA GLU A 39 4.55 2.82 -0.69
C GLU A 39 3.61 1.64 -0.41
N HIS A 40 2.34 1.94 -0.09
CA HIS A 40 1.33 0.91 0.19
C HIS A 40 1.06 0.02 -1.04
N LEU A 41 0.92 0.62 -2.22
CA LEU A 41 0.76 -0.11 -3.48
C LEU A 41 2.00 -0.94 -3.82
N ASN A 42 3.20 -0.42 -3.56
CA ASN A 42 4.45 -1.14 -3.79
C ASN A 42 4.58 -2.35 -2.85
N ARG A 43 4.23 -2.19 -1.57
CA ARG A 43 4.15 -3.30 -0.61
C ARG A 43 3.13 -4.34 -1.07
N LEU A 44 1.94 -3.90 -1.50
CA LEU A 44 0.91 -4.81 -2.00
C LEU A 44 1.41 -5.60 -3.22
N ASN A 45 2.06 -4.94 -4.18
CA ASN A 45 2.61 -5.61 -5.36
C ASN A 45 3.78 -6.55 -5.03
N SER A 46 4.59 -6.18 -4.03
CA SER A 46 5.64 -7.06 -3.48
C SER A 46 5.05 -8.29 -2.78
N HIS A 47 3.92 -8.13 -2.09
CA HIS A 47 3.16 -9.24 -1.50
C HIS A 47 2.42 -10.09 -2.55
N VAL A 48 2.00 -9.52 -3.67
CA VAL A 48 1.42 -10.27 -4.80
C VAL A 48 2.49 -11.03 -5.59
N SER A 49 3.70 -10.46 -5.73
CA SER A 49 4.89 -11.17 -6.26
C SER A 49 5.45 -12.22 -5.30
N LEU A 50 5.03 -12.20 -4.03
CA LEU A 50 5.23 -13.27 -3.05
C LEU A 50 3.94 -14.08 -2.95
N GLY A 51 3.54 -14.72 -4.05
CA GLY A 51 2.25 -15.39 -4.17
C GLY A 51 1.87 -16.25 -2.96
N GLY A 52 0.90 -15.82 -2.16
CA GLY A 52 0.25 -16.62 -1.13
C GLY A 52 1.17 -17.20 -0.05
N PRO A 53 0.62 -17.94 0.94
CA PRO A 53 1.41 -18.62 1.97
C PRO A 53 2.36 -19.70 1.41
N GLU A 54 2.46 -19.88 0.09
CA GLU A 54 3.13 -21.00 -0.55
C GLU A 54 4.08 -20.60 -1.69
N GLY A 55 4.16 -19.32 -2.06
CA GLY A 55 5.01 -18.83 -3.15
C GLY A 55 4.59 -19.32 -4.54
N GLU A 56 4.96 -18.57 -5.58
CA GLU A 56 4.84 -19.03 -6.98
C GLU A 56 5.69 -20.29 -7.28
N ASP A 57 6.50 -20.74 -6.32
CA ASP A 57 7.36 -21.92 -6.39
C ASP A 57 6.90 -23.07 -5.48
N ARG A 58 5.60 -23.16 -5.15
CA ARG A 58 5.11 -24.36 -4.47
C ARG A 58 5.22 -25.55 -5.42
N PRO A 59 5.95 -26.63 -5.06
CA PRO A 59 5.87 -27.87 -5.81
C PRO A 59 4.42 -28.38 -5.78
N LEU A 60 3.89 -28.72 -6.95
CA LEU A 60 2.56 -29.34 -7.08
C LEU A 60 2.51 -30.60 -6.20
N LYS A 61 1.43 -30.75 -5.43
CA LYS A 61 1.22 -31.98 -4.68
C LYS A 61 0.94 -33.12 -5.65
N PRO A 62 1.28 -34.39 -5.29
CA PRO A 62 0.98 -35.53 -6.15
C PRO A 62 -0.52 -35.60 -6.45
N GLY A 63 -0.90 -35.39 -7.71
CA GLY A 63 -2.29 -35.41 -8.19
C GLY A 63 -2.89 -34.06 -8.59
N GLU A 64 -2.18 -32.93 -8.45
CA GLU A 64 -2.66 -31.62 -8.91
C GLU A 64 -2.45 -31.40 -10.41
N ALA A 65 -3.42 -30.72 -11.05
CA ALA A 65 -3.39 -30.43 -12.47
C ALA A 65 -2.35 -29.34 -12.80
N PRO A 66 -1.60 -29.48 -13.92
CA PRO A 66 -0.54 -28.52 -14.30
C PRO A 66 -1.04 -27.10 -14.59
N THR A 67 -2.34 -26.90 -14.73
CA THR A 67 -3.00 -25.63 -15.06
C THR A 67 -3.20 -24.70 -13.86
N LEU A 68 -2.75 -25.12 -12.66
CA LEU A 68 -2.87 -24.34 -11.42
C LEU A 68 -1.63 -23.49 -11.12
N ARG A 69 -0.72 -23.38 -12.10
CA ARG A 69 0.36 -22.39 -12.10
C ARG A 69 -0.11 -21.07 -12.68
#